data_AF-A0A3B9TUJ4-F1
#
_entry.id   AF-A0A3B9TUJ4-F1
#
_cell.length_a   1.000
_cell.length_b   1.000
_cell.length_c   1.000
_cell.angle_alpha   90.00
_cell.angle_beta   90.00
_cell.angle_gamma   90.00
#
_symmetry.space_group_name_H-M   'P 1'
#
loop_
_entity.id
_entity.type
_entity.pdbx_description
1 polymer ?
#
loop_
_entity_poly.entity_id
_entity_poly.type
_entity_poly.pdbx_seq_one_letter_code
_entity_poly.pdbx_strand_id
1 'polypeptide(L)'
;CRLGDPEAQVILPRLRSDLVAAMLATVEGTLGHVSLRWDNRSAVTVVMAAEGYPGAYEKGSVISGTEGAEASDDVMLFHAGTKIDDAGTVTAHGGRVLAVTGLGDDAGTARAAAYAA
;
A
#
# COMPACT_ATOMS: atom_id res chain seq x y z
N CYS A 1 -2.10 11.87 -16.73
CA CYS A 1 -2.48 11.61 -15.31
C CYS A 1 -2.23 10.14 -14.99
N ARG A 2 -1.92 9.80 -13.73
CA ARG A 2 -1.57 8.44 -13.27
C ARG A 2 -2.33 8.07 -11.99
N LEU A 3 -2.20 6.84 -11.51
CA LEU A 3 -2.63 6.48 -10.16
C LEU A 3 -1.92 7.34 -9.11
N GLY A 4 -2.68 7.77 -8.11
CA GLY A 4 -2.16 8.48 -6.94
C GLY A 4 -1.33 7.57 -6.04
N ASP A 5 -0.49 8.19 -5.22
CA ASP A 5 0.30 7.52 -4.20
C ASP A 5 0.23 8.40 -2.94
N PRO A 6 -0.44 7.95 -1.87
CA PRO A 6 -0.74 6.55 -1.55
C PRO A 6 -2.15 6.03 -1.95
N GLU A 7 -2.90 6.73 -2.80
CA GLU A 7 -4.30 6.36 -3.10
C GLU A 7 -4.43 4.98 -3.76
N ALA A 8 -3.46 4.54 -4.55
CA ALA A 8 -3.46 3.21 -5.15
C ALA A 8 -3.44 2.11 -4.08
N GLN A 9 -2.64 2.28 -3.03
CA GLN A 9 -2.49 1.35 -1.91
C GLN A 9 -3.77 1.28 -1.07
N VAL A 10 -4.64 2.30 -1.11
CA VAL A 10 -5.96 2.27 -0.46
C VAL A 10 -7.01 1.57 -1.34
N ILE A 11 -7.01 1.87 -2.64
CA ILE A 11 -8.07 1.48 -3.57
C ILE A 11 -7.89 0.04 -4.05
N LEU A 12 -6.69 -0.30 -4.54
CA LEU A 12 -6.45 -1.57 -5.24
C LEU A 12 -6.61 -2.82 -4.36
N PRO A 13 -6.29 -2.82 -3.05
CA PRO A 13 -6.57 -3.96 -2.18
C PRO A 13 -8.05 -4.38 -2.11
N ARG A 14 -8.95 -3.43 -2.38
CA ARG A 14 -10.40 -3.69 -2.42
C ARG A 14 -10.87 -4.18 -3.79
N LEU A 15 -10.04 -4.12 -4.82
CA LEU A 15 -10.44 -4.55 -6.16
C LEU A 15 -10.47 -6.09 -6.23
N ARG A 16 -11.64 -6.65 -6.51
CA ARG A 16 -11.82 -8.11 -6.70
C ARG A 16 -11.80 -8.53 -8.17
N SER A 17 -11.98 -7.57 -9.08
CA SER A 17 -11.79 -7.80 -10.51
C SER A 17 -10.30 -7.81 -10.87
N ASP A 18 -9.96 -8.43 -11.99
CA ASP A 18 -8.61 -8.40 -12.54
C ASP A 18 -8.27 -6.99 -13.04
N LEU A 19 -7.26 -6.36 -12.43
CA LEU A 19 -6.77 -5.05 -12.82
C LEU A 19 -6.20 -5.03 -14.24
N VAL A 20 -5.52 -6.11 -14.65
CA VAL A 20 -4.88 -6.22 -15.97
C VAL A 20 -5.96 -6.23 -17.05
N ALA A 21 -7.03 -7.00 -16.84
CA ALA A 21 -8.17 -7.03 -17.77
C ALA A 21 -8.83 -5.64 -17.92
N ALA A 22 -9.01 -4.91 -16.82
CA ALA A 22 -9.56 -3.55 -16.85
C ALA A 22 -8.63 -2.55 -17.57
N MET A 23 -7.31 -2.65 -17.34
CA MET A 23 -6.31 -1.84 -18.05
C MET A 23 -6.29 -2.15 -19.54
N LEU A 24 -6.35 -3.43 -19.93
CA LEU A 24 -6.40 -3.84 -21.32
C LEU A 24 -7.66 -3.31 -22.03
N ALA A 25 -8.83 -3.46 -21.41
CA ALA A 25 -10.08 -2.91 -21.93
C ALA A 25 -10.04 -1.37 -22.07
N THR A 26 -9.29 -0.68 -21.20
CA THR A 26 -9.07 0.77 -21.33
C THR A 26 -8.24 1.09 -22.58
N VAL A 27 -7.16 0.34 -22.83
CA VAL A 27 -6.31 0.49 -24.02
C VAL A 27 -7.11 0.19 -25.30
N GLU A 28 -7.98 -0.81 -25.27
CA GLU A 28 -8.80 -1.23 -26.41
C GLU A 28 -10.06 -0.37 -26.61
N GLY A 29 -10.36 0.56 -25.70
CA GLY A 29 -11.58 1.39 -25.76
C GLY A 29 -12.88 0.63 -25.45
N THR A 30 -12.79 -0.55 -24.84
CA THR A 30 -13.90 -1.45 -24.51
C THR A 30 -14.30 -1.38 -23.03
N LEU A 31 -13.75 -0.43 -22.26
CA LEU A 31 -13.99 -0.28 -20.81
C LEU A 31 -15.47 -0.19 -20.44
N GLY A 32 -16.34 0.33 -21.32
CA GLY A 32 -17.78 0.39 -21.11
C GLY A 32 -18.47 -0.98 -20.95
N HIS A 33 -17.78 -2.07 -21.29
CA HIS A 33 -18.24 -3.45 -21.11
C HIS A 33 -17.66 -4.14 -19.86
N VAL A 34 -16.79 -3.46 -19.11
CA VAL A 34 -16.16 -4.01 -17.90
C VAL A 34 -16.91 -3.51 -16.67
N SER A 35 -17.28 -4.45 -15.79
CA SER A 35 -17.79 -4.15 -14.46
C SER A 35 -16.76 -4.52 -13.41
N LEU A 36 -16.37 -3.55 -12.57
CA LEU A 36 -15.42 -3.76 -11.49
C LEU A 36 -16.18 -4.18 -10.22
N ARG A 37 -15.75 -5.32 -9.65
CA ARG A 37 -16.24 -5.82 -8.36
C ARG A 37 -15.29 -5.38 -7.27
N TRP A 38 -15.86 -4.97 -6.15
CA TRP A 38 -15.12 -4.41 -5.02
C TRP A 38 -15.45 -5.18 -3.74
N ASP A 39 -14.48 -5.24 -2.85
CA ASP A 39 -14.67 -5.61 -1.45
C ASP A 39 -15.47 -4.50 -0.74
N ASN A 40 -16.49 -4.90 0.00
CA ASN A 40 -17.35 -3.99 0.77
C ASN A 40 -16.65 -3.46 2.02
N ARG A 41 -15.60 -4.11 2.50
CA ARG A 41 -14.77 -3.64 3.60
C ARG A 41 -14.13 -2.29 3.26
N SER A 42 -13.90 -1.48 4.29
CA SER A 42 -13.13 -0.25 4.22
C SER A 42 -11.63 -0.55 4.19
N ALA A 43 -10.85 0.37 3.63
CA ALA A 43 -9.38 0.31 3.63
C ALA A 43 -8.81 1.63 4.15
N VAL A 44 -7.75 1.56 4.95
CA VAL A 44 -7.01 2.73 5.43
C VAL A 44 -5.52 2.46 5.26
N THR A 45 -4.82 3.36 4.57
CA THR A 45 -3.36 3.31 4.41
C THR A 45 -2.68 4.35 5.30
N VAL A 46 -1.72 3.91 6.10
CA VAL A 46 -0.83 4.75 6.91
C VAL A 46 0.55 4.75 6.26
N VAL A 47 1.06 5.94 5.92
CA VAL A 47 2.41 6.10 5.39
C VAL A 47 3.39 6.32 6.53
N MET A 48 4.41 5.47 6.60
CA MET A 48 5.57 5.67 7.46
C MET A 48 6.60 6.49 6.69
N ALA A 49 6.92 7.67 7.19
CA ALA A 49 7.88 8.58 6.58
C ALA A 49 9.20 8.60 7.36
N ALA A 50 10.30 8.90 6.68
CA ALA A 50 11.57 9.18 7.32
C ALA A 50 11.43 10.47 8.15
N GLU A 51 12.06 10.48 9.32
CA GLU A 51 12.09 11.66 10.20
C GLU A 51 12.66 12.86 9.44
N GLY A 52 11.94 13.98 9.47
CA GLY A 52 12.28 15.21 8.74
C GLY A 52 11.55 15.41 7.41
N TYR A 53 10.90 14.38 6.84
CA TYR A 53 10.03 14.55 5.66
C TYR A 53 8.89 15.57 5.92
N PRO A 54 8.54 16.46 4.96
CA PRO A 54 9.03 16.57 3.57
C PRO A 54 10.32 17.37 3.37
N GLY A 55 10.99 17.79 4.45
CA GLY A 55 12.28 18.48 4.43
C GLY A 55 13.47 17.54 4.27
N ALA A 56 14.60 17.89 4.91
CA ALA A 56 15.79 17.05 4.91
C ALA A 56 15.59 15.83 5.80
N TYR A 57 16.01 14.66 5.33
CA TYR A 57 15.94 13.39 6.05
C TYR A 57 17.18 12.55 5.75
N GLU A 58 17.59 11.74 6.72
CA GLU A 58 18.71 10.81 6.58
C GLU A 58 18.26 9.50 5.91
N LYS A 59 19.20 8.82 5.25
CA LYS A 59 18.98 7.54 4.58
C LYS A 59 19.81 6.43 5.22
N GLY A 60 19.39 5.19 5.02
CA GLY A 60 20.09 3.99 5.47
C GLY A 60 19.71 3.51 6.86
N SER A 61 18.69 4.10 7.51
CA SER A 61 18.18 3.55 8.77
C SER A 61 17.59 2.16 8.53
N VAL A 62 17.95 1.22 9.40
CA VAL A 62 17.46 -0.16 9.35
C VAL A 62 15.98 -0.18 9.75
N ILE A 63 15.19 -0.92 8.97
CA ILE A 63 13.78 -1.17 9.22
C ILE A 63 13.65 -2.64 9.64
N SER A 64 13.20 -2.87 10.87
CA SER A 64 12.95 -4.21 11.40
C SER A 64 11.45 -4.44 11.61
N GLY A 65 11.03 -5.70 11.76
CA GLY A 65 9.65 -6.06 12.09
C GLY A 65 8.68 -6.11 10.89
N THR A 66 9.17 -5.91 9.66
CA THR A 66 8.33 -5.97 8.45
C THR A 66 7.68 -7.34 8.23
N GLU A 67 8.31 -8.41 8.70
CA GLU A 67 7.79 -9.79 8.63
C GLU A 67 6.52 -9.99 9.48
N GLY A 68 6.38 -9.23 10.58
CA GLY A 68 5.22 -9.33 11.47
C GLY A 68 3.98 -8.61 10.92
N ALA A 69 4.18 -7.58 10.10
CA ALA A 69 3.10 -6.75 9.57
C ALA A 69 2.18 -7.51 8.61
N GLU A 70 2.66 -8.58 7.96
CA GLU A 70 1.88 -9.42 7.05
C GLU A 70 1.27 -10.65 7.76
N ALA A 71 1.28 -10.72 9.09
CA ALA A 71 0.74 -11.85 9.84
C ALA A 71 -0.80 -11.97 9.78
N SER A 72 -1.50 -10.96 9.28
CA SER A 72 -2.95 -10.94 9.11
C SER A 72 -3.32 -10.74 7.64
N ASP A 73 -4.27 -11.52 7.14
CA ASP A 73 -4.83 -11.37 5.78
C ASP A 73 -5.53 -10.01 5.55
N ASP A 74 -5.78 -9.26 6.63
CA ASP A 74 -6.42 -7.94 6.60
C ASP A 74 -5.41 -6.79 6.57
N VAL A 75 -4.10 -7.08 6.56
CA VAL A 75 -3.04 -6.09 6.52
C VAL A 75 -2.12 -6.36 5.33
N MET A 76 -1.75 -5.28 4.63
CA MET A 76 -0.78 -5.30 3.54
C MET A 76 0.31 -4.27 3.79
N LEU A 77 1.56 -4.70 3.69
CA LEU A 77 2.73 -3.83 3.76
C LEU A 77 3.25 -3.52 2.35
N PHE A 78 3.29 -2.24 1.99
CA PHE A 78 3.84 -1.79 0.72
C PHE A 78 5.17 -1.07 0.93
N HIS A 79 6.19 -1.55 0.24
CA HIS A 79 7.49 -0.91 0.17
C HIS A 79 7.46 0.29 -0.79
N ALA A 80 7.85 1.48 -0.30
CA ALA A 80 8.02 2.68 -1.12
C ALA A 80 9.50 3.03 -1.20
N GLY A 81 9.97 3.92 -0.33
CA GLY A 81 11.37 4.34 -0.26
C GLY A 81 12.25 3.38 0.53
N THR A 82 12.29 2.10 0.19
CA THR A 82 13.15 1.10 0.87
C THR A 82 14.19 0.50 -0.07
N LYS A 83 15.28 -0.03 0.48
CA LYS A 83 16.18 -0.99 -0.18
C LYS A 83 16.28 -2.26 0.64
N ILE A 84 16.51 -3.37 -0.06
CA ILE A 84 16.81 -4.67 0.54
C ILE A 84 18.22 -5.04 0.08
N ASP A 85 19.09 -5.40 1.02
CA ASP A 85 20.44 -5.86 0.71
C ASP A 85 20.50 -7.39 0.47
N ASP A 86 21.67 -7.90 0.13
CA ASP A 86 21.88 -9.34 -0.15
C ASP A 86 21.60 -10.25 1.05
N ALA A 87 21.60 -9.69 2.27
CA ALA A 87 21.27 -10.40 3.51
C ALA A 87 19.77 -10.32 3.85
N GLY A 88 18.97 -9.59 3.07
CA GLY A 88 17.54 -9.38 3.31
C GLY A 88 17.22 -8.20 4.23
N THR A 89 18.21 -7.39 4.63
CA THR A 89 18.01 -6.25 5.53
C THR A 89 17.29 -5.13 4.79
N VAL A 90 16.15 -4.70 5.31
CA VAL A 90 15.39 -3.57 4.78
C VAL A 90 15.92 -2.25 5.36
N THR A 91 16.17 -1.26 4.51
CA THR A 91 16.66 0.08 4.91
C THR A 91 15.85 1.21 4.27
N ALA A 92 15.68 2.32 4.98
CA ALA A 92 14.96 3.50 4.48
C ALA A 92 15.83 4.35 3.54
N HIS A 93 15.38 4.59 2.32
CA HIS A 93 16.11 5.35 1.29
C HIS A 93 15.28 6.44 0.60
N GLY A 94 14.04 6.70 1.04
CA GLY A 94 13.18 7.77 0.54
C GLY A 94 12.42 8.49 1.67
N GLY A 95 11.74 9.58 1.33
CA GLY A 95 10.99 10.37 2.31
C GLY A 95 9.74 9.66 2.84
N ARG A 96 8.96 9.04 1.95
CA ARG A 96 7.90 8.09 2.30
C ARG A 96 8.47 6.68 2.14
N VAL A 97 8.47 5.89 3.20
CA VAL A 97 9.30 4.68 3.32
C VAL A 97 8.45 3.43 3.17
N LEU A 98 7.41 3.29 3.99
CA LEU A 98 6.45 2.19 3.94
C LEU A 98 5.03 2.73 3.88
N ALA A 99 4.10 1.91 3.40
CA ALA A 99 2.67 2.16 3.49
C ALA A 99 1.99 0.89 4.01
N VAL A 100 1.38 0.97 5.19
CA VAL A 100 0.63 -0.14 5.80
C VAL A 100 -0.85 0.09 5.50
N THR A 101 -1.50 -0.89 4.87
CA THR A 101 -2.94 -0.82 4.58
C THR A 101 -3.68 -1.86 5.39
N GLY A 102 -4.59 -1.40 6.25
CA GLY A 102 -5.52 -2.26 6.98
C GLY A 102 -6.88 -2.30 6.30
N LEU A 103 -7.52 -3.47 6.33
CA LEU A 103 -8.90 -3.70 5.94
C LEU A 103 -9.78 -3.91 7.18
N GLY A 104 -11.06 -3.54 7.08
CA GLY A 104 -12.02 -3.73 8.16
C GLY A 104 -13.45 -3.44 7.73
N ASP A 105 -14.43 -3.85 8.52
CA ASP A 105 -15.85 -3.67 8.19
C ASP A 105 -16.25 -2.18 8.07
N ASP A 106 -15.50 -1.31 8.75
CA ASP A 106 -15.62 0.14 8.67
C ASP A 106 -14.24 0.83 8.71
N ALA A 107 -14.24 2.15 8.52
CA ALA A 107 -12.99 2.92 8.53
C ALA A 107 -12.26 2.88 9.89
N GLY A 108 -12.98 2.71 11.00
CA GLY A 108 -12.40 2.66 12.34
C GLY A 108 -11.62 1.38 12.58
N THR A 109 -12.20 0.25 12.22
CA THR A 109 -11.61 -1.08 12.28
C THR A 109 -10.45 -1.24 11.29
N ALA A 110 -10.59 -0.75 10.05
CA ALA A 110 -9.51 -0.73 9.07
C ALA A 110 -8.30 0.09 9.54
N ARG A 111 -8.54 1.26 10.15
CA ARG A 111 -7.48 2.07 10.78
C ARG A 111 -6.82 1.31 11.94
N ALA A 112 -7.60 0.67 12.80
CA ALA A 112 -7.06 -0.08 13.93
C ALA A 112 -6.15 -1.23 13.46
N ALA A 113 -6.56 -1.96 12.42
CA ALA A 113 -5.74 -2.99 11.79
C ALA A 113 -4.41 -2.43 11.26
N ALA A 114 -4.45 -1.29 10.54
CA ALA A 114 -3.25 -0.67 10.00
C ALA A 114 -2.23 -0.23 11.07
N TYR A 115 -2.69 0.19 12.26
CA TYR A 115 -1.81 0.60 13.37
C TYR A 115 -1.36 -0.56 14.26
N ALA A 116 -2.07 -1.68 14.25
CA ALA A 116 -1.74 -2.85 15.06
C ALA A 116 -0.71 -3.79 14.39
N ALA A 117 -0.46 -3.58 13.10
CA ALA A 117 0.52 -4.29 12.28
C ALA A 117 1.96 -4.14 12.76
#